data_AF-E3FVP7-F1
#
_entry.id   AF-E3FVP7-F1
#
_cell.length_a   1.000
_cell.length_b   1.000
_cell.length_c   1.000
_cell.angle_alpha   90.00
_cell.angle_beta   90.00
_cell.angle_gamma   90.00
#
_symmetry.space_group_name_H-M   'P 1'
#
loop_
_entity.id
_entity.type
_entity.pdbx_description
1 polymer ?
#
loop_
_entity_poly.entity_id
_entity_poly.type
_entity_poly.pdbx_seq_one_letter_code
_entity_poly.pdbx_strand_id
1 'polypeptide(L)'
;MFLAALAASLLLTQGALGSELRKDGYGFQPPEGFVMVRPEPFTGTRVGAVSLESGKPRALSVALSDGAGDEAAVMLVAVVEGTFSASPSERDDFSAAVMRHFERELGLALTPERVDRLTGSVPRVEVLGTLREAGQVRTVLIAGLASAGRHAVVTVSAPASRWEELAPQVRASLETFRMEAPAHTGLSNRAAGALAGALAGALVASYTAWRRRRPGASRL
;
A
#
# COMPACT_ATOMS: atom_id res chain seq x y z
N MET A 1 -20.83 -6.74 -32.89
CA MET A 1 -19.74 -7.71 -32.65
C MET A 1 -18.65 -7.23 -31.68
N PHE A 2 -18.53 -5.92 -31.38
CA PHE A 2 -17.54 -5.42 -30.41
C PHE A 2 -17.84 -5.72 -28.93
N LEU A 3 -19.13 -5.82 -28.55
CA LEU A 3 -19.55 -6.12 -27.17
C LEU A 3 -19.23 -7.56 -26.73
N ALA A 4 -19.24 -8.52 -27.66
CA ALA A 4 -18.95 -9.92 -27.35
C ALA A 4 -17.45 -10.15 -27.08
N ALA A 5 -16.57 -9.42 -27.79
CA ALA A 5 -15.13 -9.49 -27.56
C ALA A 5 -14.73 -8.88 -26.20
N LEU A 6 -15.39 -7.78 -25.79
CA LEU A 6 -15.14 -7.14 -24.51
C LEU A 6 -15.61 -8.01 -23.33
N ALA A 7 -16.76 -8.67 -23.47
CA ALA A 7 -17.26 -9.63 -22.49
C ALA A 7 -16.40 -10.89 -22.41
N ALA A 8 -15.87 -11.38 -23.53
CA ALA A 8 -14.97 -12.53 -23.56
C ALA A 8 -13.62 -12.25 -22.89
N SER A 9 -13.06 -11.04 -23.05
CA SER A 9 -11.82 -10.62 -22.36
C SER A 9 -12.01 -10.47 -20.85
N LEU A 10 -13.21 -10.04 -20.41
CA LEU A 10 -13.57 -9.95 -18.99
C LEU A 10 -13.83 -11.33 -18.36
N LEU A 11 -14.32 -12.31 -19.13
CA LEU A 11 -14.58 -13.66 -18.62
C LEU A 11 -13.32 -14.54 -18.55
N LEU A 12 -12.36 -14.36 -19.46
CA LEU A 12 -11.09 -15.10 -19.44
C LEU A 12 -10.15 -14.66 -18.29
N THR A 13 -10.34 -13.44 -17.77
CA THR A 13 -9.49 -12.90 -16.69
C THR A 13 -9.99 -13.27 -15.29
N GLN A 14 -11.24 -13.75 -15.13
CA GLN A 14 -11.74 -14.22 -13.83
C GLN A 14 -11.06 -15.50 -13.35
N GLY A 15 -10.47 -16.28 -14.25
CA GLY A 15 -9.66 -17.46 -13.90
C GLY A 15 -8.22 -17.14 -13.49
N ALA A 16 -7.73 -15.91 -13.77
CA ALA A 16 -6.34 -15.52 -13.58
C ALA A 16 -6.09 -14.73 -12.27
N LEU A 17 -7.05 -14.77 -11.35
CA LEU A 17 -6.97 -14.08 -10.06
C LEU A 17 -7.13 -15.09 -8.92
N GLY A 18 -6.40 -14.87 -7.83
CA GLY A 18 -6.48 -15.67 -6.61
C GLY A 18 -7.72 -15.35 -5.75
N SER A 19 -7.80 -16.00 -4.59
CA SER A 19 -8.81 -15.72 -3.59
C SER A 19 -8.71 -14.28 -3.07
N GLU A 20 -9.85 -13.66 -2.76
CA GLU A 20 -9.87 -12.32 -2.20
C GLU A 20 -9.04 -12.23 -0.91
N LEU A 21 -8.14 -11.25 -0.85
CA LEU A 21 -7.38 -10.88 0.32
C LEU A 21 -7.95 -9.59 0.91
N ARG A 22 -8.30 -9.63 2.20
CA ARG A 22 -8.77 -8.47 2.97
C ARG A 22 -7.81 -8.21 4.13
N LYS A 23 -7.27 -7.01 4.22
CA LYS A 23 -6.34 -6.63 5.29
C LYS A 23 -6.30 -5.12 5.47
N ASP A 24 -6.12 -4.65 6.70
CA ASP A 24 -5.90 -3.24 7.04
C ASP A 24 -6.94 -2.27 6.45
N GLY A 25 -8.18 -2.75 6.27
CA GLY A 25 -9.32 -2.01 5.71
C GLY A 25 -9.21 -1.74 4.21
N TYR A 26 -8.63 -2.68 3.46
CA TYR A 26 -8.79 -2.80 2.02
C TYR A 26 -9.03 -4.27 1.64
N GLY A 27 -9.56 -4.49 0.44
CA GLY A 27 -9.72 -5.81 -0.16
C GLY A 27 -9.33 -5.81 -1.64
N PHE A 28 -8.75 -6.89 -2.12
CA PHE A 28 -8.48 -7.11 -3.55
C PHE A 28 -8.26 -8.59 -3.85
N GLN A 29 -8.34 -8.98 -5.12
CA GLN A 29 -7.96 -10.31 -5.60
C GLN A 29 -6.56 -10.22 -6.22
N PRO A 30 -5.52 -10.86 -5.65
CA PRO A 30 -4.19 -10.83 -6.22
C PRO A 30 -4.13 -11.61 -7.55
N PRO A 31 -3.09 -11.40 -8.39
CA PRO A 31 -2.86 -12.26 -9.54
C PRO A 31 -2.72 -13.73 -9.12
N GLU A 32 -3.06 -14.65 -10.02
CA GLU A 32 -2.92 -16.08 -9.75
C GLU A 32 -1.48 -16.46 -9.35
N GLY A 33 -1.34 -17.39 -8.42
CA GLY A 33 -0.03 -17.85 -7.92
C GLY A 33 0.63 -16.94 -6.87
N PHE A 34 0.19 -15.68 -6.71
CA PHE A 34 0.72 -14.81 -5.67
C PHE A 34 0.23 -15.25 -4.28
N VAL A 35 1.19 -15.59 -3.41
CA VAL A 35 0.94 -15.99 -2.03
C VAL A 35 1.62 -15.01 -1.06
N MET A 36 1.03 -14.84 0.12
CA MET A 36 1.65 -13.99 1.16
C MET A 36 3.01 -14.53 1.56
N VAL A 37 4.01 -13.65 1.54
CA VAL A 37 5.32 -13.94 2.14
C VAL A 37 5.27 -13.65 3.65
N ARG A 38 6.25 -14.19 4.38
CA ARG A 38 6.36 -14.00 5.84
C ARG A 38 6.36 -12.50 6.19
N PRO A 39 5.46 -12.02 7.05
CA PRO A 39 5.25 -10.59 7.31
C PRO A 39 6.31 -9.95 8.24
N GLU A 40 7.04 -10.75 9.02
CA GLU A 40 7.97 -10.28 10.04
C GLU A 40 9.08 -9.35 9.49
N PRO A 41 9.72 -9.63 8.34
CA PRO A 41 10.74 -8.75 7.77
C PRO A 41 10.21 -7.38 7.32
N PHE A 42 8.89 -7.27 7.12
CA PHE A 42 8.25 -6.10 6.49
C PHE A 42 7.52 -5.21 7.50
N THR A 43 7.35 -5.68 8.73
CA THR A 43 6.58 -4.98 9.76
C THR A 43 7.24 -3.63 10.10
N GLY A 44 6.48 -2.54 9.95
CA GLY A 44 6.96 -1.18 10.22
C GLY A 44 7.87 -0.58 9.14
N THR A 45 8.10 -1.31 8.04
CA THR A 45 8.87 -0.79 6.91
C THR A 45 8.03 0.16 6.05
N ARG A 46 8.72 1.03 5.30
CA ARG A 46 8.10 1.98 4.35
C ARG A 46 8.31 1.58 2.89
N VAL A 47 8.73 0.34 2.63
CA VAL A 47 9.00 -0.13 1.26
C VAL A 47 7.70 -0.08 0.46
N GLY A 48 7.73 0.55 -0.72
CA GLY A 48 6.55 0.80 -1.55
C GLY A 48 5.52 1.78 -0.98
N ALA A 49 5.73 2.31 0.23
CA ALA A 49 4.83 3.27 0.88
C ALA A 49 5.13 4.70 0.40
N VAL A 50 4.90 4.95 -0.89
CA VAL A 50 5.12 6.26 -1.52
C VAL A 50 4.09 7.25 -1.00
N SER A 51 4.53 8.41 -0.52
CA SER A 51 3.63 9.48 -0.09
C SER A 51 4.02 10.81 -0.73
N LEU A 52 3.02 11.59 -1.10
CA LEU A 52 3.20 12.96 -1.56
C LEU A 52 3.78 13.85 -0.45
N GLU A 53 3.44 13.54 0.80
CA GLU A 53 3.85 14.29 1.99
C GLU A 53 4.78 13.45 2.87
N SER A 54 6.01 13.92 3.10
CA SER A 54 7.05 13.16 3.80
C SER A 54 6.70 12.81 5.25
N GLY A 55 5.80 13.55 5.90
CA GLY A 55 5.40 13.37 7.30
C GLY A 55 4.15 12.52 7.54
N LYS A 56 3.45 12.08 6.49
CA LYS A 56 2.23 11.29 6.67
C LYS A 56 2.54 9.87 7.15
N PRO A 57 1.78 9.34 8.13
CA PRO A 57 1.91 7.94 8.52
C PRO A 57 1.70 7.03 7.32
N ARG A 58 2.62 6.08 7.14
CA ARG A 58 2.60 5.12 6.04
C ARG A 58 3.42 3.89 6.40
N ALA A 59 2.94 2.73 5.97
CA ALA A 59 3.59 1.46 6.23
C ALA A 59 3.26 0.44 5.15
N LEU A 60 4.19 -0.50 4.94
CA LEU A 60 3.92 -1.71 4.19
C LEU A 60 2.92 -2.58 4.96
N SER A 61 1.85 -3.00 4.30
CA SER A 61 0.78 -3.83 4.88
C SER A 61 0.93 -5.30 4.47
N VAL A 62 1.16 -5.56 3.18
CA VAL A 62 1.29 -6.91 2.62
C VAL A 62 2.43 -6.97 1.64
N ALA A 63 3.12 -8.11 1.65
CA ALA A 63 3.99 -8.55 0.56
C ALA A 63 3.49 -9.91 0.07
N LEU A 64 3.37 -10.05 -1.25
CA LEU A 64 3.01 -11.27 -1.95
C LEU A 64 4.11 -11.64 -2.94
N SER A 65 4.29 -12.93 -3.21
CA SER A 65 5.19 -13.41 -4.25
C SER A 65 4.62 -14.63 -4.97
N ASP A 66 4.95 -14.80 -6.24
CA ASP A 66 4.55 -15.95 -7.07
C ASP A 66 5.57 -17.10 -7.06
N GLY A 67 6.64 -16.97 -6.27
CA GLY A 67 7.73 -17.94 -6.25
C GLY A 67 8.79 -17.61 -5.20
N ALA A 68 9.98 -18.18 -5.38
CA ALA A 68 11.14 -17.92 -4.54
C ALA A 68 12.34 -17.54 -5.39
N GLY A 69 13.28 -16.79 -4.79
CA GLY A 69 14.51 -16.36 -5.45
C GLY A 69 14.33 -15.18 -6.40
N ASP A 70 15.37 -14.90 -7.17
CA ASP A 70 15.51 -13.64 -7.94
C ASP A 70 14.54 -13.55 -9.13
N GLU A 71 14.04 -14.69 -9.62
CA GLU A 71 13.07 -14.75 -10.72
C GLU A 71 11.61 -14.55 -10.27
N ALA A 72 11.37 -14.51 -8.97
CA ALA A 72 10.02 -14.32 -8.43
C ALA A 72 9.52 -12.89 -8.69
N ALA A 73 8.24 -12.77 -9.05
CA ALA A 73 7.54 -11.51 -9.02
C ALA A 73 7.07 -11.23 -7.59
N VAL A 74 7.07 -9.95 -7.22
CA VAL A 74 6.68 -9.47 -5.90
C VAL A 74 5.63 -8.39 -6.06
N MET A 75 4.57 -8.47 -5.25
CA MET A 75 3.55 -7.44 -5.13
C MET A 75 3.50 -6.97 -3.68
N LEU A 76 3.75 -5.68 -3.48
CA LEU A 76 3.69 -5.00 -2.21
C LEU A 76 2.44 -4.12 -2.17
N VAL A 77 1.74 -4.14 -1.05
CA VAL A 77 0.63 -3.23 -0.79
C VAL A 77 0.96 -2.44 0.46
N ALA A 78 1.18 -1.14 0.29
CA ALA A 78 1.38 -0.20 1.37
C ALA A 78 0.12 0.64 1.58
N VAL A 79 -0.07 1.09 2.82
CA VAL A 79 -1.17 1.97 3.22
C VAL A 79 -0.58 3.30 3.66
N VAL A 80 -1.15 4.39 3.14
CA VAL A 80 -0.71 5.76 3.37
C VAL A 80 -1.90 6.57 3.89
N GLU A 81 -1.72 7.20 5.04
CA GLU A 81 -2.71 8.12 5.60
C GLU A 81 -2.74 9.41 4.76
N GLY A 82 -3.95 9.85 4.42
CA GLY A 82 -4.19 10.99 3.55
C GLY A 82 -5.09 10.65 2.37
N THR A 83 -5.84 11.64 1.93
CA THR A 83 -6.59 11.57 0.68
C THR A 83 -5.63 11.60 -0.50
N PHE A 84 -5.89 10.75 -1.49
CA PHE A 84 -5.22 10.75 -2.78
C PHE A 84 -6.28 10.69 -3.87
N SER A 85 -6.14 11.49 -4.91
CA SER A 85 -7.00 11.44 -6.08
C SER A 85 -6.19 11.22 -7.36
N ALA A 86 -6.85 10.73 -8.40
CA ALA A 86 -6.25 10.52 -9.72
C ALA A 86 -6.42 11.76 -10.60
N SER A 87 -6.08 12.94 -10.06
CA SER A 87 -6.12 14.21 -10.79
C SER A 87 -4.85 14.39 -11.65
N PRO A 88 -4.87 15.27 -12.67
CA PRO A 88 -3.67 15.57 -13.46
C PRO A 88 -2.50 16.11 -12.61
N SER A 89 -2.77 16.95 -11.61
CA SER A 89 -1.73 17.47 -10.71
C SER A 89 -1.14 16.37 -9.84
N GLU A 90 -1.99 15.53 -9.24
CA GLU A 90 -1.51 14.42 -8.41
C GLU A 90 -0.78 13.35 -9.21
N ARG A 91 -1.05 13.20 -10.51
CA ARG A 91 -0.26 12.33 -11.39
C ARG A 91 1.21 12.73 -11.39
N ASP A 92 1.48 14.02 -11.60
CA ASP A 92 2.84 14.52 -11.72
C ASP A 92 3.52 14.56 -10.35
N ASP A 93 2.80 14.97 -9.29
CA ASP A 93 3.29 14.94 -7.91
C ASP A 93 3.61 13.52 -7.44
N PHE A 94 2.75 12.55 -7.79
CA PHE A 94 2.95 11.14 -7.46
C PHE A 94 4.16 10.56 -8.19
N SER A 95 4.31 10.83 -9.48
CA SER A 95 5.51 10.44 -10.23
C SER A 95 6.80 10.97 -9.57
N ALA A 96 6.83 12.25 -9.22
CA ALA A 96 7.97 12.84 -8.51
C ALA A 96 8.19 12.21 -7.12
N ALA A 97 7.12 11.86 -6.41
CA ALA A 97 7.19 11.17 -5.12
C ALA A 97 7.75 9.74 -5.26
N VAL A 98 7.35 8.99 -6.30
CA VAL A 98 7.89 7.67 -6.61
C VAL A 98 9.39 7.74 -6.83
N MET A 99 9.84 8.66 -7.70
CA MET A 99 11.27 8.83 -7.99
C MET A 99 12.07 9.14 -6.73
N ARG A 100 11.59 10.09 -5.93
CA ARG A 100 12.21 10.46 -4.65
C ARG A 100 12.24 9.30 -3.65
N HIS A 101 11.17 8.51 -3.57
CA HIS A 101 11.08 7.36 -2.67
C HIS A 101 12.14 6.32 -3.02
N PHE A 102 12.22 5.94 -4.29
CA PHE A 102 13.21 4.95 -4.75
C PHE A 102 14.64 5.45 -4.55
N GLU A 103 14.94 6.67 -4.99
CA GLU A 103 16.30 7.20 -4.93
C GLU A 103 16.76 7.48 -3.49
N ARG A 104 15.95 8.19 -2.69
CA ARG A 104 16.37 8.70 -1.39
C ARG A 104 16.05 7.78 -0.22
N GLU A 105 14.95 7.04 -0.28
CA GLU A 105 14.53 6.17 0.84
C GLU A 105 15.04 4.74 0.64
N LEU A 106 15.05 4.25 -0.60
CA LEU A 106 15.48 2.87 -0.90
C LEU A 106 16.92 2.79 -1.42
N GLY A 107 17.52 3.91 -1.86
CA GLY A 107 18.85 3.89 -2.49
C GLY A 107 18.86 3.19 -3.85
N LEU A 108 17.72 3.18 -4.53
CA LEU A 108 17.47 2.46 -5.78
C LEU A 108 17.26 3.43 -6.94
N ALA A 109 17.93 3.18 -8.07
CA ALA A 109 17.78 3.97 -9.29
C ALA A 109 16.66 3.42 -10.17
N LEU A 110 15.46 3.99 -10.05
CA LEU A 110 14.34 3.70 -10.94
C LEU A 110 14.46 4.54 -12.22
N THR A 111 14.39 3.91 -13.39
CA THR A 111 14.28 4.60 -14.68
C THR A 111 12.80 4.66 -15.09
N PRO A 112 12.16 5.84 -15.10
CA PRO A 112 10.74 5.92 -15.45
C PRO A 112 10.56 5.72 -16.95
N GLU A 113 9.56 4.92 -17.32
CA GLU A 113 9.20 4.65 -18.72
C GLU A 113 7.87 5.29 -19.09
N ARG A 114 6.89 5.20 -18.19
CA ARG A 114 5.54 5.73 -18.44
C ARG A 114 4.84 6.12 -17.15
N VAL A 115 4.01 7.15 -17.25
CA VAL A 115 3.12 7.57 -16.16
C VAL A 115 1.71 7.71 -16.71
N ASP A 116 0.81 6.84 -16.27
CA ASP A 116 -0.58 6.79 -16.70
C ASP A 116 -1.51 7.25 -15.60
N ARG A 117 -2.62 7.87 -16.01
CA ARG A 117 -3.73 8.22 -15.13
C ARG A 117 -4.96 7.47 -15.61
N LEU A 118 -5.51 6.64 -14.73
CA LEU A 118 -6.68 5.82 -15.02
C LEU A 118 -7.87 6.34 -14.23
N THR A 119 -9.00 6.57 -14.90
CA THR A 119 -10.24 7.10 -14.32
C THR A 119 -11.37 6.08 -14.32
N GLY A 120 -11.03 4.78 -14.35
CA GLY A 120 -11.99 3.68 -14.40
C GLY A 120 -12.73 3.46 -13.06
N SER A 121 -13.23 2.25 -12.85
CA SER A 121 -13.91 1.83 -11.60
C SER A 121 -13.05 2.05 -10.36
N VAL A 122 -11.73 1.89 -10.51
CA VAL A 122 -10.73 2.17 -9.49
C VAL A 122 -9.78 3.25 -10.03
N PRO A 123 -10.07 4.55 -9.80
CA PRO A 123 -9.23 5.64 -10.27
C PRO A 123 -7.84 5.56 -9.63
N ARG A 124 -6.79 5.74 -10.42
CA ARG A 124 -5.41 5.60 -9.94
C ARG A 124 -4.39 6.27 -10.85
N VAL A 125 -3.20 6.49 -10.30
CA VAL A 125 -2.01 6.88 -11.06
C VAL A 125 -1.05 5.70 -11.07
N GLU A 126 -0.56 5.34 -12.25
CA GLU A 126 0.40 4.26 -12.46
C GLU A 126 1.73 4.84 -12.95
N VAL A 127 2.82 4.49 -12.30
CA VAL A 127 4.20 4.80 -12.72
C VAL A 127 4.86 3.48 -13.07
N LEU A 128 5.20 3.31 -14.34
CA LEU A 128 5.96 2.17 -14.84
C LEU A 128 7.41 2.59 -15.05
N GLY A 129 8.34 1.77 -14.61
CA GLY A 129 9.76 1.96 -14.86
C GLY A 129 10.56 0.68 -14.74
N THR A 130 11.86 0.79 -14.90
CA THR A 130 12.79 -0.32 -14.77
C THR A 130 13.86 -0.04 -13.72
N LEU A 131 14.25 -1.10 -13.00
CA LEU A 131 15.31 -1.13 -12.02
C LEU A 131 16.40 -2.09 -12.48
N ARG A 132 17.66 -1.77 -12.21
CA ARG A 132 18.77 -2.72 -12.32
C ARG A 132 19.22 -3.11 -10.92
N GLU A 133 19.12 -4.39 -10.59
CA GLU A 133 19.51 -4.93 -9.29
C GLU A 133 20.23 -6.25 -9.50
N ALA A 134 21.40 -6.42 -8.87
CA ALA A 134 22.21 -7.65 -8.95
C ALA A 134 22.47 -8.20 -10.37
N GLY A 135 22.56 -7.31 -11.37
CA GLY A 135 22.78 -7.70 -12.78
C GLY A 135 21.50 -8.07 -13.55
N GLN A 136 20.34 -8.06 -12.91
CA GLN A 136 19.04 -8.31 -13.51
C GLN A 136 18.30 -6.99 -13.76
N VAL A 137 17.56 -6.92 -14.87
CA VAL A 137 16.63 -5.83 -15.15
C VAL A 137 15.24 -6.25 -14.72
N ARG A 138 14.63 -5.46 -13.84
CA ARG A 138 13.27 -5.68 -13.33
C ARG A 138 12.35 -4.56 -13.78
N THR A 139 11.17 -4.91 -14.22
CA THR A 139 10.09 -3.95 -14.46
C THR A 139 9.35 -3.72 -13.16
N VAL A 140 9.09 -2.45 -12.83
CA VAL A 140 8.42 -2.02 -11.61
C VAL A 140 7.22 -1.14 -11.96
N LEU A 141 6.04 -1.55 -11.52
CA LEU A 141 4.81 -0.76 -11.58
C LEU A 141 4.48 -0.27 -10.17
N ILE A 142 4.24 1.03 -10.03
CA ILE A 142 3.79 1.65 -8.79
C ILE A 142 2.43 2.32 -9.05
N ALA A 143 1.38 1.86 -8.38
CA ALA A 143 0.02 2.34 -8.51
C ALA A 143 -0.46 3.02 -7.22
N GLY A 144 -0.73 4.32 -7.27
CA GLY A 144 -1.43 5.06 -6.22
C GLY A 144 -2.93 5.01 -6.45
N LEU A 145 -3.69 4.39 -5.55
CA LEU A 145 -5.12 4.16 -5.70
C LEU A 145 -5.93 5.29 -5.06
N ALA A 146 -6.83 5.92 -5.79
CA ALA A 146 -7.60 7.05 -5.30
C ALA A 146 -8.52 6.64 -4.14
N SER A 147 -8.47 7.38 -3.03
CA SER A 147 -9.33 7.18 -1.87
C SER A 147 -9.28 8.36 -0.91
N ALA A 148 -10.30 8.49 -0.06
CA ALA A 148 -10.45 9.57 0.91
C ALA A 148 -9.93 9.15 2.29
N GLY A 149 -9.18 10.04 2.94
CA GLY A 149 -8.65 9.84 4.30
C GLY A 149 -7.46 8.88 4.38
N ARG A 150 -7.45 7.81 3.57
CA ARG A 150 -6.38 6.82 3.50
C ARG A 150 -6.40 6.14 2.15
N HIS A 151 -5.24 5.88 1.56
CA HIS A 151 -5.12 5.23 0.26
C HIS A 151 -4.08 4.11 0.28
N ALA A 152 -4.16 3.24 -0.73
CA ALA A 152 -3.21 2.18 -0.94
C ALA A 152 -2.25 2.53 -2.08
N VAL A 153 -0.99 2.14 -1.90
CA VAL A 153 0.03 2.16 -2.95
C VAL A 153 0.44 0.72 -3.20
N VAL A 154 0.22 0.26 -4.43
CA VAL A 154 0.59 -1.08 -4.87
C VAL A 154 1.87 -1.00 -5.68
N THR A 155 2.91 -1.72 -5.29
CA THR A 155 4.17 -1.83 -6.05
C THR A 155 4.31 -3.26 -6.53
N VAL A 156 4.45 -3.47 -7.85
CA VAL A 156 4.73 -4.78 -8.44
C VAL A 156 6.11 -4.75 -9.08
N SER A 157 6.96 -5.71 -8.76
CA SER A 157 8.28 -5.87 -9.36
C SER A 157 8.42 -7.28 -9.92
N ALA A 158 8.77 -7.40 -11.19
CA ALA A 158 9.01 -8.69 -11.85
C ALA A 158 10.25 -8.61 -12.75
N PRO A 159 10.90 -9.73 -13.07
CA PRO A 159 11.88 -9.79 -14.15
C PRO A 159 11.30 -9.19 -15.43
N ALA A 160 12.07 -8.36 -16.14
CA ALA A 160 11.56 -7.67 -17.33
C ALA A 160 11.05 -8.64 -18.42
N SER A 161 11.65 -9.83 -18.51
CA SER A 161 11.23 -10.91 -19.41
C SER A 161 9.84 -11.49 -19.12
N ARG A 162 9.35 -11.38 -17.87
CA ARG A 162 8.05 -11.91 -17.43
C ARG A 162 6.94 -10.86 -17.41
N TRP A 163 7.29 -9.58 -17.58
CA TRP A 163 6.34 -8.48 -17.38
C TRP A 163 5.16 -8.51 -18.35
N GLU A 164 5.40 -8.81 -19.62
CA GLU A 164 4.34 -8.79 -20.64
C GLU A 164 3.23 -9.81 -20.35
N GLU A 165 3.59 -10.99 -19.84
CA GLU A 165 2.65 -12.04 -19.45
C GLU A 165 1.90 -11.68 -18.15
N LEU A 166 2.61 -11.08 -17.19
CA LEU A 166 2.07 -10.75 -15.88
C LEU A 166 1.18 -9.50 -15.87
N ALA A 167 1.49 -8.52 -16.73
CA ALA A 167 0.85 -7.20 -16.71
C ALA A 167 -0.69 -7.23 -16.83
N PRO A 168 -1.33 -8.07 -17.67
CA PRO A 168 -2.78 -8.18 -17.71
C PRO A 168 -3.39 -8.63 -16.38
N GLN A 169 -2.77 -9.61 -15.70
CA GLN A 169 -3.27 -10.12 -14.43
C GLN A 169 -3.10 -9.09 -13.31
N VAL A 170 -1.98 -8.36 -13.31
CA VAL A 170 -1.76 -7.24 -12.37
C VAL A 170 -2.81 -6.15 -12.55
N ARG A 171 -3.13 -5.78 -13.79
CA ARG A 171 -4.17 -4.77 -14.06
C ARG A 171 -5.55 -5.25 -13.61
N ALA A 172 -5.91 -6.50 -13.93
CA ALA A 172 -7.15 -7.09 -13.47
C ALA A 172 -7.22 -7.11 -11.92
N SER A 173 -6.13 -7.45 -11.25
CA SER A 173 -6.02 -7.40 -9.80
C SER A 173 -6.27 -5.99 -9.24
N LEU A 174 -5.63 -4.96 -9.82
CA LEU A 174 -5.83 -3.56 -9.42
C LEU A 174 -7.27 -3.07 -9.64
N GLU A 175 -7.99 -3.61 -10.62
CA GLU A 175 -9.40 -3.28 -10.87
C GLU A 175 -10.35 -3.86 -9.81
N THR A 176 -9.93 -4.91 -9.08
CA THR A 176 -10.71 -5.46 -7.96
C THR A 176 -10.49 -4.71 -6.64
N PHE A 177 -9.52 -3.80 -6.61
CA PHE A 177 -9.08 -3.16 -5.39
C PHE A 177 -10.14 -2.22 -4.84
N ARG A 178 -10.41 -2.33 -3.54
CA ARG A 178 -11.31 -1.46 -2.82
C ARG A 178 -10.73 -1.09 -1.46
N MET A 179 -10.67 0.20 -1.18
CA MET A 179 -10.51 0.68 0.18
C MET A 179 -11.84 0.48 0.90
N GLU A 180 -11.81 -0.22 2.02
CA GLU A 180 -12.98 -0.35 2.88
C GLU A 180 -13.11 0.92 3.69
N ALA A 181 -14.33 1.47 3.74
CA ALA A 181 -14.61 2.54 4.68
C ALA A 181 -14.19 2.04 6.07
N PRO A 182 -13.46 2.83 6.87
CA PRO A 182 -13.15 2.44 8.23
C PRO A 182 -14.48 2.03 8.86
N ALA A 183 -14.54 0.80 9.38
CA ALA A 183 -15.73 0.30 10.06
C ALA A 183 -15.98 1.23 11.24
N HIS A 184 -16.78 2.27 11.03
CA HIS A 184 -17.28 3.12 12.07
C HIS A 184 -18.18 2.21 12.90
N THR A 185 -17.60 1.56 13.92
CA THR A 185 -18.35 1.28 15.13
C THR A 185 -18.80 2.66 15.60
N GLY A 186 -20.03 3.00 15.24
CA GLY A 186 -20.66 4.27 15.57
C GLY A 186 -20.78 4.40 17.08
N LEU A 187 -19.71 4.87 17.72
CA LEU A 187 -19.77 5.43 19.05
C LEU A 187 -19.78 6.93 18.87
N SER A 188 -20.97 7.50 19.08
CA SER A 188 -21.25 8.93 19.06
C SER A 188 -20.12 9.70 19.78
N ASN A 189 -19.72 10.85 19.24
CA ASN A 189 -18.66 11.71 19.77
C ASN A 189 -18.81 12.08 21.26
N ARG A 190 -19.98 11.84 21.87
CA ARG A 190 -20.19 12.01 23.31
C ARG A 190 -19.64 10.84 24.16
N ALA A 191 -19.58 9.63 23.63
CA ALA A 191 -19.02 8.46 24.33
C ALA A 191 -17.48 8.41 24.27
N ALA A 192 -16.88 8.86 23.16
CA ALA A 192 -15.44 8.99 23.03
C ALA A 192 -14.84 10.02 24.01
N GLY A 193 -15.54 11.13 24.25
CA GLY A 193 -15.15 12.11 25.28
C GLY A 193 -15.18 11.55 26.70
N ALA A 194 -16.15 10.70 27.02
CA ALA A 194 -16.28 10.09 28.34
C ALA A 194 -15.21 9.02 28.62
N LEU A 195 -14.84 8.22 27.61
CA LEU A 195 -13.77 7.21 27.73
C LEU A 195 -12.36 7.83 27.74
N ALA A 196 -12.12 8.88 26.95
CA ALA A 196 -10.87 9.63 27.00
C ALA A 196 -10.66 10.33 28.34
N GLY A 197 -11.74 10.89 28.93
CA GLY A 197 -11.70 11.46 30.28
C GLY A 197 -11.42 10.42 31.37
N ALA A 198 -12.00 9.22 31.26
CA ALA A 198 -11.77 8.13 32.21
C ALA A 198 -10.33 7.56 32.12
N LEU A 199 -9.79 7.40 30.91
CA LEU A 199 -8.42 6.89 30.70
C LEU A 199 -7.35 7.94 31.05
N ALA A 200 -7.58 9.22 30.78
CA ALA A 200 -6.71 10.30 31.24
C ALA A 200 -6.73 10.43 32.78
N GLY A 201 -7.89 10.27 33.41
CA GLY A 201 -8.02 10.24 34.87
C GLY A 201 -7.26 9.07 35.51
N ALA A 202 -7.33 7.87 34.91
CA ALA A 202 -6.60 6.69 35.38
C ALA A 202 -5.08 6.82 35.24
N LEU A 203 -4.59 7.44 34.16
CA LEU A 203 -3.16 7.69 33.95
C LEU A 203 -2.59 8.73 34.92
N VAL A 204 -3.33 9.82 35.20
CA VAL A 204 -2.91 10.84 36.19
C VAL A 204 -2.95 10.29 37.62
N ALA A 205 -3.96 9.48 37.97
CA ALA A 205 -4.03 8.81 39.26
C ALA A 205 -2.87 7.80 39.45
N SER A 206 -2.53 7.03 38.40
CA SER A 206 -1.41 6.09 38.42
C SER A 206 -0.05 6.78 38.56
N TYR A 207 0.18 7.88 37.83
CA TYR A 207 1.42 8.65 37.90
C TYR A 207 1.64 9.33 39.26
N THR A 208 0.57 9.90 39.84
CA THR A 208 0.65 10.56 41.16
C THR A 208 0.82 9.55 42.30
N ALA A 209 0.20 8.37 42.21
CA ALA A 209 0.42 7.28 43.15
C ALA A 209 1.86 6.72 43.09
N TRP A 210 2.45 6.64 41.90
CA TRP A 210 3.85 6.25 41.72
C TRP A 210 4.84 7.28 42.27
N ARG A 211 4.59 8.59 42.08
CA ARG A 211 5.46 9.67 42.59
C ARG A 211 5.51 9.73 44.12
N ARG A 212 4.41 9.40 44.81
CA ARG A 212 4.35 9.37 46.28
C ARG A 212 5.12 8.19 46.90
N ARG A 213 5.50 7.19 46.11
CA ARG A 213 6.26 6.00 46.57
C ARG A 213 7.79 6.14 46.44
N ARG A 214 8.33 7.34 46.23
CA ARG A 214 9.76 7.61 46.40
C ARG A 214 10.02 8.34 47.73
N PRO A 215 10.23 7.62 48.86
CA PRO A 215 11.00 8.16 49.97
C PRO A 215 12.43 8.42 49.51
N GLY A 216 13.02 9.53 49.99
CA GLY A 216 14.27 10.08 49.52
C GLY A 216 15.44 9.09 49.48
N ALA A 217 16.02 8.92 48.29
CA ALA A 217 17.41 8.54 48.11
C ALA A 217 18.22 9.82 47.90
N SER A 218 18.42 10.56 48.97
CA SER A 218 19.43 11.62 49.06
C SER A 218 20.02 11.61 50.46
N ARG A 219 21.23 11.04 50.56
CA ARG A 219 22.30 11.38 51.51
C ARG A 219 23.53 10.56 51.12
N LEU A 220 24.33 11.13 50.22
CA LEU A 220 25.73 11.37 50.53
C LEU A 220 25.79 12.71 51.25
#